data_AF-A0A3B1DRX6-F1
#
_entry.id   AF-A0A3B1DRX6-F1
#
_cell.length_a   1.000
_cell.length_b   1.000
_cell.length_c   1.000
_cell.angle_alpha   90.00
_cell.angle_beta   90.00
_cell.angle_gamma   90.00
#
_symmetry.space_group_name_H-M   'P 1'
#
loop_
_entity.id
_entity.type
_entity.pdbx_description
1 polymer ?
#
loop_
_entity_poly.entity_id
_entity_poly.type
_entity_poly.pdbx_seq_one_letter_code
_entity_poly.pdbx_strand_id
1 'polypeptide(L)'
;MTHQMLMTFFAGTQILFAFAFGSCVGSLINVLAYRMPLGLSVVTPPSRCPKCDHLLSWRDNIPVFGWLFLRGKCRFCKTRISPEYPIVEAFVGLIFVLFYVLWYIVPDHGAVWLGFDWSMLKPEWAMNGFGRTWPIFVTLLVMVSSLIAMTIIDARTFTIPLSLTWTPAIVALVAHPLWAAWLAFRGTLWRYTAAGEWWAIPTPGESGWPMLCAAFGGLLGLLIANVLLGLGLIRRSFADYDEWEAKALAEAGIEPEEAAHQPGVEGERDEEEKAATSRNTHSRSAAVVAACMVMGAVLGGLVAGKALGIPAALGALAGILVAIPLAGSICRAIGRGSGKDTPAVEGEPKTADEGTPAEMWIQYPHARREVCKELIFLAPCIGLAVVGWFVGARLGAPWSVDPVTYDLVASRAIPLWCSVLGGVAMGYLIGGGIVWAIRIFGTLGFGKEAMGLGDVHLLAAVGAAVGWIDALLAFFVAPFIALYIVLLQTTWTGNGRKAMPYGPYLAMATLAVVLGKVGFEAALAQMFGSSVPLDFP
;
A
#
# COMPACT_ATOMS: atom_id res chain seq x y z
N MET A 1 -48.77 6.56 5.71
CA MET A 1 -47.40 6.55 6.28
C MET A 1 -47.00 7.98 6.55
N THR A 2 -46.59 8.32 7.78
CA THR A 2 -46.01 9.64 8.05
C THR A 2 -44.66 9.78 7.35
N HIS A 3 -44.24 11.00 6.99
CA HIS A 3 -42.94 11.26 6.35
C HIS A 3 -41.78 10.60 7.11
N GLN A 4 -41.86 10.59 8.44
CA GLN A 4 -40.87 9.95 9.30
C GLN A 4 -40.84 8.42 9.15
N MET A 5 -42.00 7.76 9.09
CA MET A 5 -42.05 6.31 8.83
C MET A 5 -41.44 5.95 7.46
N LEU A 6 -41.63 6.81 6.45
CA LEU A 6 -41.07 6.60 5.12
C LEU A 6 -39.53 6.71 5.15
N MET A 7 -38.98 7.74 5.82
CA MET A 7 -37.54 7.93 5.95
C MET A 7 -36.88 6.80 6.74
N THR A 8 -37.48 6.37 7.86
CA THR A 8 -36.97 5.23 8.64
C THR A 8 -37.01 3.94 7.82
N PHE A 9 -38.05 3.74 7.01
CA PHE A 9 -38.15 2.58 6.12
C PHE A 9 -37.03 2.60 5.06
N PHE A 10 -36.81 3.73 4.38
CA PHE A 10 -35.71 3.86 3.41
C PHE A 10 -34.34 3.61 4.05
N ALA A 11 -34.05 4.23 5.19
CA ALA A 11 -32.81 4.01 5.92
C ALA A 11 -32.62 2.52 6.29
N GLY A 12 -33.68 1.87 6.78
CA GLY A 12 -33.67 0.44 7.08
C GLY A 12 -33.35 -0.43 5.86
N THR A 13 -33.95 -0.13 4.70
CA THR A 13 -33.65 -0.86 3.46
C THR A 13 -32.21 -0.67 2.98
N GLN A 14 -31.65 0.54 3.13
CA GLN A 14 -30.27 0.83 2.75
C GLN A 14 -29.26 0.13 3.68
N ILE A 15 -29.52 0.11 4.99
CA ILE A 15 -28.70 -0.63 5.96
C ILE A 15 -28.73 -2.12 5.65
N LEU A 16 -29.91 -2.69 5.37
CA LEU A 16 -30.04 -4.10 4.98
C LEU A 16 -29.27 -4.41 3.69
N PHE A 17 -29.35 -3.52 2.70
CA PHE A 17 -28.60 -3.66 1.46
C PHE A 17 -27.09 -3.58 1.71
N ALA A 18 -26.60 -2.62 2.51
CA ALA A 18 -25.19 -2.48 2.86
C ALA A 18 -24.67 -3.74 3.56
N PHE A 19 -25.45 -4.30 4.50
CA PHE A 19 -25.12 -5.56 5.16
C PHE A 19 -25.06 -6.72 4.17
N ALA A 20 -26.10 -6.91 3.35
CA ALA A 20 -26.17 -8.02 2.40
C ALA A 20 -25.03 -7.95 1.37
N PHE A 21 -24.75 -6.76 0.83
CA PHE A 21 -23.64 -6.54 -0.10
C PHE A 21 -22.30 -6.79 0.56
N GLY A 22 -22.08 -6.25 1.76
CA GLY A 22 -20.86 -6.49 2.55
C GLY A 22 -20.65 -7.97 2.88
N SER A 23 -21.71 -8.72 3.20
CA SER A 23 -21.62 -10.16 3.42
C SER A 23 -21.31 -10.96 2.15
N CYS A 24 -21.80 -10.54 0.98
CA CYS A 24 -21.37 -11.10 -0.31
C CYS A 24 -19.87 -10.86 -0.55
N VAL A 25 -19.37 -9.66 -0.25
CA VAL A 25 -17.94 -9.34 -0.32
C VAL A 25 -17.15 -10.18 0.68
N GLY A 26 -17.65 -10.38 1.91
CA GLY A 26 -17.04 -11.28 2.88
C GLY A 26 -16.96 -12.73 2.41
N SER A 27 -17.98 -13.20 1.67
CA SER A 27 -17.97 -14.53 1.05
C SER A 27 -16.88 -14.63 -0.04
N LEU A 28 -16.72 -13.59 -0.87
CA LEU A 28 -15.61 -13.48 -1.81
C LEU A 28 -14.26 -13.46 -1.10
N ILE A 29 -14.12 -12.74 0.02
CA ILE A 29 -12.89 -12.70 0.82
C ILE A 29 -12.51 -14.09 1.32
N ASN A 30 -13.46 -14.91 1.76
CA ASN A 30 -13.19 -16.31 2.13
C ASN A 30 -12.62 -17.11 0.95
N VAL A 31 -13.16 -16.92 -0.26
CA VAL A 31 -12.64 -17.58 -1.48
C VAL A 31 -11.22 -17.10 -1.77
N LEU A 32 -10.97 -15.80 -1.71
CA LEU A 32 -9.66 -15.19 -1.91
C LEU A 32 -8.63 -15.71 -0.90
N ALA A 33 -9.00 -15.73 0.38
CA ALA A 33 -8.14 -16.16 1.47
C ALA A 33 -7.73 -17.64 1.38
N TYR A 34 -8.61 -18.48 0.82
CA TYR A 34 -8.31 -19.89 0.61
C TYR A 34 -7.54 -20.13 -0.70
N ARG A 35 -7.97 -19.53 -1.82
CA ARG A 35 -7.49 -19.89 -3.16
C ARG A 35 -6.21 -19.20 -3.58
N MET A 36 -6.02 -17.91 -3.24
CA MET A 36 -4.86 -17.15 -3.74
C MET A 36 -3.52 -17.68 -3.23
N PRO A 37 -3.36 -18.05 -1.94
CA PRO A 37 -2.10 -18.66 -1.49
C PRO A 37 -1.80 -19.99 -2.17
N LEU A 38 -2.85 -20.73 -2.58
CA LEU A 38 -2.73 -22.00 -3.28
C LEU A 38 -2.54 -21.85 -4.81
N GLY A 39 -2.45 -20.63 -5.33
CA GLY A 39 -2.38 -20.39 -6.79
C GLY A 39 -3.64 -20.82 -7.55
N LEU A 40 -4.76 -21.08 -6.87
CA LEU A 40 -5.98 -21.58 -7.48
C LEU A 40 -6.79 -20.44 -8.11
N SER A 41 -7.49 -20.73 -9.20
CA SER A 41 -8.40 -19.77 -9.84
C SER A 41 -9.53 -19.35 -8.89
N VAL A 42 -9.70 -18.03 -8.74
CA VAL A 42 -10.74 -17.42 -7.91
C VAL A 42 -12.15 -17.69 -8.48
N VAL A 43 -12.27 -17.80 -9.80
CA VAL A 43 -13.57 -17.89 -10.49
C VAL A 43 -14.01 -19.34 -10.68
N THR A 44 -13.09 -20.25 -11.00
CA THR A 44 -13.40 -21.63 -11.39
C THR A 44 -12.51 -22.63 -10.67
N PRO A 45 -13.03 -23.76 -10.15
CA PRO A 45 -14.42 -24.24 -10.19
C PRO A 45 -15.33 -23.60 -9.12
N PRO A 46 -16.66 -23.80 -9.19
CA PRO A 46 -17.60 -23.34 -8.16
C PRO A 46 -17.36 -23.99 -6.78
N SER A 47 -17.90 -23.35 -5.73
CA SER A 47 -17.79 -23.79 -4.34
C SER A 47 -18.36 -25.20 -4.12
N ARG A 48 -17.62 -26.03 -3.39
CA ARG A 48 -17.90 -27.45 -3.18
C ARG A 48 -17.49 -27.90 -1.79
N CYS A 49 -18.02 -29.02 -1.34
CA CYS A 49 -17.59 -29.62 -0.08
C CYS A 49 -16.20 -30.26 -0.23
N PRO A 50 -15.21 -29.96 0.64
CA PRO A 50 -13.86 -30.50 0.51
C PRO A 50 -13.76 -32.01 0.75
N LYS A 51 -14.78 -32.64 1.37
CA LYS A 51 -14.75 -34.09 1.68
C LYS A 51 -15.50 -34.94 0.66
N CYS A 52 -16.67 -34.49 0.21
CA CYS A 52 -17.51 -35.29 -0.70
C CYS A 52 -17.61 -34.70 -2.10
N ASP A 53 -16.88 -33.61 -2.37
CA ASP A 53 -16.78 -32.93 -3.67
C ASP A 53 -18.12 -32.42 -4.25
N HIS A 54 -19.22 -32.57 -3.50
CA HIS A 54 -20.54 -32.17 -3.94
C HIS A 54 -20.61 -30.64 -4.05
N LEU A 55 -21.18 -30.18 -5.17
CA LEU A 55 -21.39 -28.77 -5.48
C LEU A 55 -22.40 -28.15 -4.50
N LEU A 56 -22.07 -26.98 -3.96
CA LEU A 56 -22.99 -26.27 -3.07
C LEU A 56 -24.13 -25.65 -3.88
N SER A 57 -25.36 -25.82 -3.41
CA SER A 57 -26.52 -25.19 -4.04
C SER A 57 -26.53 -23.69 -3.75
N TRP A 58 -27.27 -22.91 -4.56
CA TRP A 58 -27.37 -21.46 -4.36
C TRP A 58 -27.84 -21.07 -2.95
N ARG A 59 -28.70 -21.88 -2.30
CA ARG A 59 -29.18 -21.66 -0.93
C ARG A 59 -28.11 -21.90 0.13
N ASP A 60 -27.20 -22.82 -0.15
CA ASP A 60 -26.08 -23.13 0.75
C ASP A 60 -24.99 -22.05 0.65
N ASN A 61 -24.97 -21.27 -0.44
CA ASN A 61 -24.05 -20.15 -0.69
C ASN A 61 -24.61 -18.76 -0.30
N ILE A 62 -25.78 -18.67 0.34
CA ILE A 62 -26.27 -17.38 0.86
C ILE A 62 -25.39 -16.99 2.06
N PRO A 63 -24.68 -15.84 2.03
CA PRO A 63 -23.77 -15.45 3.11
C PRO A 63 -24.45 -15.45 4.47
N VAL A 64 -23.77 -15.96 5.49
CA VAL A 64 -24.21 -16.18 6.89
C VAL A 64 -25.34 -17.21 7.00
N PHE A 65 -26.42 -17.04 6.27
CA PHE A 65 -27.64 -17.84 6.37
C PHE A 65 -27.46 -19.27 5.86
N GLY A 66 -26.68 -19.50 4.81
CA GLY A 66 -26.40 -20.83 4.27
C GLY A 66 -25.79 -21.75 5.33
N TRP A 67 -24.80 -21.26 6.08
CA TRP A 67 -24.18 -22.00 7.18
C TRP A 67 -25.16 -22.24 8.35
N LEU A 68 -25.97 -21.23 8.70
CA LEU A 68 -26.99 -21.33 9.76
C LEU A 68 -28.05 -22.39 9.44
N PHE A 69 -28.57 -22.41 8.21
CA PHE A 69 -29.56 -23.40 7.77
C PHE A 69 -28.97 -24.82 7.72
N LEU A 70 -27.69 -24.95 7.37
CA LEU A 70 -26.97 -26.23 7.40
C LEU A 70 -26.54 -26.65 8.82
N ARG A 71 -26.71 -25.79 9.83
CA ARG A 71 -26.23 -26.00 11.21
C ARG A 71 -24.75 -26.38 11.27
N GLY A 72 -23.94 -25.74 10.41
CA GLY A 72 -22.50 -25.96 10.32
C GLY A 72 -22.07 -27.35 9.83
N LYS A 73 -22.93 -28.11 9.13
CA LYS A 73 -22.59 -29.43 8.58
C LYS A 73 -23.02 -29.54 7.12
N CYS A 74 -22.16 -30.12 6.29
CA CYS A 74 -22.50 -30.43 4.90
C CYS A 74 -23.79 -31.27 4.83
N ARG A 75 -24.70 -30.92 3.91
CA ARG A 75 -25.99 -31.59 3.76
C ARG A 75 -25.85 -33.09 3.50
N PHE A 76 -24.87 -33.47 2.68
CA PHE A 76 -24.66 -34.83 2.17
C PHE A 76 -23.75 -35.64 3.10
N CYS A 77 -22.49 -35.24 3.27
CA CYS A 77 -21.51 -36.03 4.04
C CYS A 77 -21.46 -35.70 5.54
N LYS A 78 -22.27 -34.75 6.01
CA LYS A 78 -22.35 -34.29 7.42
C LYS A 78 -21.03 -33.80 8.04
N THR A 79 -20.01 -33.57 7.22
CA THR A 79 -18.72 -33.02 7.66
C THR A 79 -18.92 -31.60 8.18
N ARG A 80 -18.22 -31.24 9.25
CA ARG A 80 -18.30 -29.92 9.86
C ARG A 80 -17.73 -28.87 8.91
N ILE A 81 -18.43 -27.75 8.77
CA ILE A 81 -17.99 -26.57 8.02
C ILE A 81 -17.48 -25.55 9.05
N SER A 82 -16.28 -25.00 8.83
CA SER A 82 -15.66 -24.05 9.75
C SER A 82 -16.59 -22.86 10.04
N PRO A 83 -16.72 -22.41 11.30
CA PRO A 83 -17.48 -21.21 11.64
C PRO A 83 -16.79 -19.92 11.17
N GLU A 84 -15.54 -19.99 10.73
CA GLU A 84 -14.82 -18.85 10.16
C GLU A 84 -15.57 -18.22 8.98
N TYR A 85 -16.15 -19.03 8.09
CA TYR A 85 -16.85 -18.54 6.90
C TYR A 85 -17.98 -17.56 7.25
N PRO A 86 -19.01 -17.95 8.04
CA PRO A 86 -20.07 -17.02 8.42
C PRO A 86 -19.59 -15.89 9.34
N ILE A 87 -18.50 -16.07 10.10
CA ILE A 87 -17.93 -14.99 10.93
C ILE A 87 -17.34 -13.90 10.03
N VAL A 88 -16.54 -14.24 9.02
CA VAL A 88 -15.96 -13.27 8.07
C VAL A 88 -17.07 -12.59 7.27
N GLU A 89 -18.08 -13.34 6.81
CA GLU A 89 -19.23 -12.79 6.09
C GLU A 89 -20.04 -11.79 6.93
N ALA A 90 -20.31 -12.12 8.20
CA ALA A 90 -20.99 -11.22 9.12
C ALA A 90 -20.11 -10.00 9.46
N PHE A 91 -18.82 -10.21 9.70
CA PHE A 91 -17.88 -9.15 10.06
C PHE A 91 -17.75 -8.10 8.96
N VAL A 92 -17.55 -8.51 7.70
CA VAL A 92 -17.45 -7.58 6.56
C VAL A 92 -18.81 -6.89 6.33
N GLY A 93 -19.92 -7.62 6.47
CA GLY A 93 -21.26 -7.02 6.42
C GLY A 93 -21.48 -5.93 7.47
N LEU A 94 -21.04 -6.17 8.71
CA LEU A 94 -21.13 -5.20 9.81
C LEU A 94 -20.21 -4.00 9.59
N ILE A 95 -19.01 -4.19 9.05
CA ILE A 95 -18.13 -3.08 8.68
C ILE A 95 -18.79 -2.19 7.63
N PHE A 96 -19.40 -2.77 6.59
CA PHE A 96 -20.08 -1.98 5.55
C PHE A 96 -21.24 -1.17 6.13
N VAL A 97 -22.01 -1.77 7.06
CA VAL A 97 -23.06 -1.06 7.80
C VAL A 97 -22.47 0.04 8.66
N LEU A 98 -21.39 -0.21 9.39
CA LEU A 98 -20.72 0.78 10.24
C LEU A 98 -20.32 2.02 9.43
N PHE A 99 -19.61 1.81 8.32
CA PHE A 99 -19.21 2.88 7.42
C PHE A 99 -20.42 3.64 6.84
N TYR A 100 -21.47 2.92 6.43
CA TYR A 100 -22.68 3.56 5.90
C TYR A 100 -23.42 4.38 6.95
N VAL A 101 -23.60 3.83 8.15
CA VAL A 101 -24.34 4.47 9.24
C VAL A 101 -23.61 5.70 9.73
N LEU A 102 -22.30 5.57 10.05
CA LEU A 102 -21.50 6.68 10.56
C LEU A 102 -21.46 7.86 9.59
N TRP A 103 -21.41 7.60 8.28
CA TRP A 103 -21.20 8.67 7.31
C TRP A 103 -22.47 9.19 6.65
N TYR A 104 -23.55 8.42 6.60
CA TYR A 104 -24.77 8.82 5.88
C TYR A 104 -26.05 8.81 6.71
N ILE A 105 -26.06 8.17 7.87
CA ILE A 105 -27.26 8.09 8.74
C ILE A 105 -27.09 8.96 9.98
N VAL A 106 -25.90 9.01 10.57
CA VAL A 106 -25.63 9.88 11.73
C VAL A 106 -25.87 11.35 11.33
N PRO A 107 -26.65 12.11 12.13
CA PRO A 107 -26.89 13.53 11.89
C PRO A 107 -25.59 14.34 11.87
N ASP A 108 -25.59 15.44 11.11
CA ASP A 108 -24.42 16.31 10.93
C ASP A 108 -23.98 17.02 12.23
N HIS A 109 -24.86 17.12 13.22
CA HIS A 109 -24.60 17.79 14.49
C HIS A 109 -25.46 17.22 15.60
N GLY A 110 -24.97 17.29 16.84
CA GLY A 110 -25.76 16.96 18.03
C GLY A 110 -26.08 15.47 18.19
N ALA A 111 -25.27 14.59 17.59
CA ALA A 111 -25.41 13.14 17.71
C ALA A 111 -24.69 12.63 18.98
N VAL A 112 -25.00 13.23 20.12
CA VAL A 112 -24.35 12.93 21.40
C VAL A 112 -24.97 11.66 22.00
N TRP A 113 -24.18 10.60 22.10
CA TRP A 113 -24.57 9.35 22.74
C TRP A 113 -23.37 8.69 23.41
N LEU A 114 -23.57 8.08 24.59
CA LEU A 114 -22.48 7.58 25.46
C LEU A 114 -21.41 8.64 25.83
N GLY A 115 -21.79 9.91 25.91
CA GLY A 115 -20.87 11.00 26.24
C GLY A 115 -19.89 11.38 25.11
N PHE A 116 -20.11 10.86 23.90
CA PHE A 116 -19.33 11.16 22.70
C PHE A 116 -20.25 11.73 21.61
N ASP A 117 -19.82 12.78 20.91
CA ASP A 117 -20.54 13.30 19.75
C ASP A 117 -20.15 12.51 18.50
N TRP A 118 -21.01 11.59 18.09
CA TRP A 118 -20.75 10.71 16.95
C TRP A 118 -20.75 11.46 15.61
N SER A 119 -21.28 12.68 15.56
CA SER A 119 -21.22 13.52 14.35
C SER A 119 -19.79 13.92 13.99
N MET A 120 -18.86 13.92 14.97
CA MET A 120 -17.45 14.23 14.74
C MET A 120 -16.72 13.16 13.93
N LEU A 121 -17.23 11.92 13.85
CA LEU A 121 -16.61 10.86 13.04
C LEU A 121 -17.03 10.91 11.57
N LYS A 122 -17.96 11.80 11.21
CA LYS A 122 -18.41 11.97 9.85
C LYS A 122 -17.40 12.82 9.10
N PRO A 123 -16.73 12.29 8.06
CA PRO A 123 -15.77 13.07 7.32
C PRO A 123 -16.50 14.16 6.54
N GLU A 124 -15.86 15.33 6.39
CA GLU A 124 -16.47 16.53 5.83
C GLU A 124 -17.13 16.28 4.48
N TRP A 125 -16.48 15.47 3.66
CA TRP A 125 -16.99 15.14 2.35
C TRP A 125 -18.31 14.37 2.37
N ALA A 126 -18.52 13.49 3.34
CA ALA A 126 -19.74 12.70 3.46
C ALA A 126 -20.97 13.57 3.79
N MET A 127 -20.77 14.78 4.32
CA MET A 127 -21.83 15.76 4.55
C MET A 127 -22.51 16.23 3.26
N ASN A 128 -21.88 16.04 2.10
CA ASN A 128 -22.48 16.34 0.79
C ASN A 128 -23.54 15.31 0.36
N GLY A 129 -23.72 14.26 1.16
CA GLY A 129 -24.72 13.23 0.98
C GLY A 129 -24.33 12.17 -0.05
N PHE A 130 -24.87 10.96 0.15
CA PHE A 130 -24.52 9.76 -0.61
C PHE A 130 -24.57 9.95 -2.14
N GLY A 131 -25.56 10.70 -2.65
CA GLY A 131 -25.71 10.91 -4.09
C GLY A 131 -24.51 11.57 -4.78
N ARG A 132 -23.68 12.33 -4.04
CA ARG A 132 -22.49 13.01 -4.56
C ARG A 132 -21.19 12.30 -4.20
N THR A 133 -21.20 11.49 -3.14
CA THR A 133 -20.00 10.92 -2.51
C THR A 133 -19.88 9.41 -2.70
N TRP A 134 -20.86 8.75 -3.32
CA TRP A 134 -20.86 7.29 -3.47
C TRP A 134 -19.61 6.71 -4.15
N PRO A 135 -18.93 7.36 -5.14
CA PRO A 135 -17.73 6.76 -5.75
C PRO A 135 -16.54 6.72 -4.78
N ILE A 136 -16.41 7.75 -3.94
CA ILE A 136 -15.41 7.80 -2.87
C ILE A 136 -15.70 6.68 -1.88
N PHE A 137 -16.96 6.55 -1.48
CA PHE A 137 -17.41 5.48 -0.59
C PHE A 137 -17.10 4.09 -1.16
N VAL A 138 -17.37 3.84 -2.44
CA VAL A 138 -17.05 2.56 -3.10
C VAL A 138 -15.54 2.31 -3.11
N THR A 139 -14.73 3.31 -3.41
CA THR A 139 -13.25 3.20 -3.38
C THR A 139 -12.76 2.80 -1.99
N LEU A 140 -13.31 3.42 -0.95
CA LEU A 140 -12.99 3.09 0.44
C LEU A 140 -13.43 1.68 0.79
N LEU A 141 -14.64 1.26 0.41
CA LEU A 141 -15.10 -0.11 0.65
C LEU A 141 -14.23 -1.15 -0.06
N VAL A 142 -13.75 -0.88 -1.27
CA VAL A 142 -12.80 -1.76 -1.98
C VAL A 142 -11.47 -1.82 -1.25
N MET A 143 -10.92 -0.69 -0.80
CA MET A 143 -9.70 -0.65 0.02
C MET A 143 -9.87 -1.46 1.30
N VAL A 144 -10.92 -1.20 2.08
CA VAL A 144 -11.23 -1.91 3.33
C VAL A 144 -11.37 -3.41 3.10
N SER A 145 -12.08 -3.82 2.05
CA SER A 145 -12.26 -5.23 1.70
C SER A 145 -10.93 -5.90 1.34
N SER A 146 -10.08 -5.19 0.61
CA SER A 146 -8.74 -5.68 0.24
C SER A 146 -7.84 -5.79 1.47
N LEU A 147 -7.89 -4.83 2.39
CA LEU A 147 -7.17 -4.86 3.66
C LEU A 147 -7.60 -6.04 4.54
N ILE A 148 -8.90 -6.33 4.63
CA ILE A 148 -9.40 -7.50 5.37
C ILE A 148 -8.91 -8.80 4.72
N ALA A 149 -8.98 -8.91 3.38
CA ALA A 149 -8.47 -10.08 2.67
C ALA A 149 -6.96 -10.28 2.89
N MET A 150 -6.17 -9.20 2.77
CA MET A 150 -4.74 -9.23 3.03
C MET A 150 -4.44 -9.62 4.47
N THR A 151 -5.19 -9.09 5.44
CA THR A 151 -5.02 -9.41 6.87
C THR A 151 -5.23 -10.90 7.14
N ILE A 152 -6.26 -11.51 6.57
CA ILE A 152 -6.55 -12.94 6.77
C ILE A 152 -5.47 -13.81 6.12
N ILE A 153 -5.02 -13.46 4.92
CA ILE A 153 -3.99 -14.20 4.19
C ILE A 153 -2.63 -14.07 4.90
N ASP A 154 -2.24 -12.85 5.25
CA ASP A 154 -0.96 -12.54 5.87
C ASP A 154 -0.85 -13.17 7.27
N ALA A 155 -1.94 -13.14 8.06
CA ALA A 155 -2.01 -13.79 9.36
C ALA A 155 -1.78 -15.32 9.32
N ARG A 156 -1.95 -15.95 8.15
CA ARG A 156 -1.79 -17.40 7.94
C ARG A 156 -0.50 -17.77 7.23
N THR A 157 -0.13 -16.96 6.25
CA THR A 157 0.89 -17.30 5.26
C THR A 157 2.12 -16.41 5.34
N PHE A 158 2.09 -15.32 6.12
CA PHE A 158 3.14 -14.29 6.16
C PHE A 158 3.46 -13.70 4.78
N THR A 159 2.50 -13.77 3.84
CA THR A 159 2.63 -13.23 2.48
C THR A 159 1.43 -12.37 2.14
N ILE A 160 1.66 -11.34 1.32
CA ILE A 160 0.62 -10.44 0.82
C ILE A 160 0.53 -10.58 -0.70
N PRO A 161 -0.57 -11.12 -1.25
CA PRO A 161 -0.77 -11.20 -2.70
C PRO A 161 -0.83 -9.81 -3.34
N LEU A 162 0.04 -9.54 -4.30
CA LEU A 162 0.12 -8.23 -4.96
C LEU A 162 -1.16 -7.84 -5.73
N SER A 163 -1.96 -8.81 -6.15
CA SER A 163 -3.27 -8.54 -6.77
C SER A 163 -4.22 -7.80 -5.82
N LEU A 164 -4.15 -8.08 -4.50
CA LEU A 164 -4.95 -7.41 -3.48
C LEU A 164 -4.48 -5.99 -3.17
N THR A 165 -3.21 -5.67 -3.41
CA THR A 165 -2.70 -4.30 -3.27
C THR A 165 -3.01 -3.47 -4.52
N TRP A 166 -2.89 -4.06 -5.71
CA TRP A 166 -3.19 -3.36 -6.96
C TRP A 166 -4.67 -3.06 -7.16
N THR A 167 -5.57 -3.92 -6.68
CA THR A 167 -7.02 -3.73 -6.84
C THR A 167 -7.50 -2.38 -6.30
N PRO A 168 -7.31 -2.03 -5.01
CA PRO A 168 -7.70 -0.72 -4.49
C PRO A 168 -6.90 0.44 -5.09
N ALA A 169 -5.62 0.24 -5.42
CA ALA A 169 -4.82 1.27 -6.08
C ALA A 169 -5.35 1.64 -7.48
N ILE A 170 -5.72 0.64 -8.29
CA ILE A 170 -6.29 0.84 -9.63
C ILE A 170 -7.69 1.45 -9.52
N VAL A 171 -8.52 0.95 -8.60
CA VAL A 171 -9.85 1.53 -8.36
C VAL A 171 -9.73 3.00 -7.97
N ALA A 172 -8.82 3.35 -7.07
CA ALA A 172 -8.57 4.74 -6.69
C ALA A 172 -8.07 5.57 -7.89
N LEU A 173 -7.08 5.08 -8.65
CA LEU A 173 -6.51 5.75 -9.82
C LEU A 173 -7.54 6.04 -10.91
N VAL A 174 -8.58 5.22 -11.02
CA VAL A 174 -9.63 5.36 -12.04
C VAL A 174 -10.85 6.09 -11.50
N ALA A 175 -11.43 5.62 -10.40
CA ALA A 175 -12.69 6.11 -9.88
C ALA A 175 -12.58 7.57 -9.42
N HIS A 176 -11.50 7.92 -8.72
CA HIS A 176 -11.32 9.25 -8.18
C HIS A 176 -11.18 10.31 -9.30
N PRO A 177 -10.24 10.23 -10.26
CA PRO A 177 -10.12 11.22 -11.33
C PRO A 177 -11.30 11.23 -12.31
N LEU A 178 -11.96 10.11 -12.57
CA LEU A 178 -13.14 10.10 -13.44
C LEU A 178 -14.32 10.83 -12.79
N TRP A 179 -14.52 10.61 -11.48
CA TRP A 179 -15.54 11.35 -10.75
C TRP A 179 -15.25 12.85 -10.73
N ALA A 180 -13.97 13.22 -10.69
CA ALA A 180 -13.51 14.61 -10.80
C ALA A 180 -13.97 15.28 -12.06
N ALA A 181 -13.69 14.59 -13.16
CA ALA A 181 -13.91 15.10 -14.48
C ALA A 181 -15.42 15.30 -14.61
N TRP A 182 -16.20 14.30 -14.19
CA TRP A 182 -17.65 14.37 -14.18
C TRP A 182 -18.19 15.57 -13.38
N LEU A 183 -17.72 15.78 -12.15
CA LEU A 183 -18.13 16.92 -11.32
C LEU A 183 -17.74 18.27 -11.94
N ALA A 184 -16.50 18.38 -12.44
CA ALA A 184 -15.99 19.57 -13.10
C ALA A 184 -16.79 19.91 -14.36
N PHE A 185 -17.15 18.91 -15.17
CA PHE A 185 -17.98 19.11 -16.36
C PHE A 185 -19.42 19.51 -16.04
N ARG A 186 -19.95 19.13 -14.87
CA ARG A 186 -21.33 19.44 -14.45
C ARG A 186 -21.46 20.76 -13.69
N GLY A 187 -20.36 21.43 -13.35
CA GLY A 187 -20.36 22.70 -12.62
C GLY A 187 -20.96 22.61 -11.21
N THR A 188 -20.95 21.42 -10.61
CA THR A 188 -21.56 21.15 -9.30
C THR A 188 -20.64 21.60 -8.16
N LEU A 189 -21.10 22.55 -7.34
CA LEU A 189 -20.41 23.02 -6.12
C LEU A 189 -20.80 22.17 -4.88
N TRP A 190 -19.82 21.95 -3.99
CA TRP A 190 -19.95 21.21 -2.72
C TRP A 190 -20.16 22.18 -1.54
N ARG A 191 -20.76 21.70 -0.44
CA ARG A 191 -21.15 22.51 0.72
C ARG A 191 -20.03 22.78 1.73
N TYR A 192 -18.94 22.02 1.69
CA TYR A 192 -17.81 22.12 2.61
C TYR A 192 -16.51 21.78 1.87
N THR A 193 -15.51 22.63 2.03
CA THR A 193 -14.12 22.45 1.56
C THR A 193 -13.24 22.86 2.73
N ALA A 194 -12.48 21.92 3.31
CA ALA A 194 -11.36 22.23 4.21
C ALA A 194 -10.47 23.31 3.57
N ALA A 195 -9.86 24.16 4.39
CA ALA A 195 -8.95 25.18 3.87
C ALA A 195 -7.74 24.48 3.23
N GLY A 196 -7.61 24.56 1.91
CA GLY A 196 -6.49 23.99 1.15
C GLY A 196 -6.81 22.75 0.31
N GLU A 197 -7.93 22.06 0.54
CA GLU A 197 -8.31 20.83 -0.19
C GLU A 197 -9.61 21.02 -0.96
N TRP A 198 -9.50 21.04 -2.28
CA TRP A 198 -10.65 21.16 -3.17
C TRP A 198 -11.47 19.86 -3.25
N TRP A 199 -11.07 18.79 -2.55
CA TRP A 199 -11.72 17.49 -2.65
C TRP A 199 -11.49 16.52 -1.48
N ALA A 200 -12.56 15.86 -1.03
CA ALA A 200 -12.69 14.55 -0.38
C ALA A 200 -11.78 13.35 -0.79
N ILE A 201 -10.79 13.57 -1.66
CA ILE A 201 -9.98 12.58 -2.36
C ILE A 201 -8.55 13.08 -2.30
N PRO A 202 -7.54 12.20 -2.21
CA PRO A 202 -6.14 12.59 -2.36
C PRO A 202 -5.94 13.72 -3.37
N THR A 203 -5.56 14.91 -2.89
CA THR A 203 -5.06 15.99 -3.74
C THR A 203 -3.57 16.24 -3.44
N PRO A 204 -2.83 16.94 -4.33
CA PRO A 204 -1.45 17.32 -4.08
C PRO A 204 -1.31 18.41 -3.01
N GLY A 205 -2.41 18.81 -2.35
CA GLY A 205 -2.46 19.90 -1.38
C GLY A 205 -2.18 21.27 -2.01
N GLU A 206 -1.90 22.24 -1.14
CA GLU A 206 -1.73 23.65 -1.47
C GLU A 206 -0.52 23.95 -2.37
N SER A 207 0.42 23.01 -2.43
CA SER A 207 1.63 23.13 -3.27
C SER A 207 1.33 23.12 -4.78
N GLY A 208 0.10 22.81 -5.20
CA GLY A 208 -0.39 23.01 -6.57
C GLY A 208 0.48 22.35 -7.66
N TRP A 209 0.94 23.15 -8.64
CA TRP A 209 1.66 22.67 -9.83
C TRP A 209 2.97 21.91 -9.53
N PRO A 210 3.87 22.37 -8.64
CA PRO A 210 5.05 21.62 -8.21
C PRO A 210 4.74 20.18 -7.80
N MET A 211 3.79 20.00 -6.89
CA MET A 211 3.48 18.69 -6.33
C MET A 211 2.80 17.79 -7.36
N LEU A 212 1.87 18.34 -8.16
CA LEU A 212 1.27 17.66 -9.29
C LEU A 212 2.33 17.11 -10.27
N CYS A 213 3.26 17.97 -10.69
CA CYS A 213 4.30 17.58 -11.65
C CYS A 213 5.31 16.62 -11.02
N ALA A 214 5.60 16.74 -9.73
CA ALA A 214 6.42 15.78 -8.99
C ALA A 214 5.78 14.39 -8.95
N ALA A 215 4.48 14.30 -8.72
CA ALA A 215 3.74 13.04 -8.72
C ALA A 215 3.77 12.36 -10.11
N PHE A 216 3.51 13.10 -11.18
CA PHE A 216 3.63 12.57 -12.55
C PHE A 216 5.06 12.17 -12.92
N GLY A 217 6.04 12.99 -12.52
CA GLY A 217 7.46 12.66 -12.69
C GLY A 217 7.84 11.37 -11.98
N GLY A 218 7.41 11.19 -10.73
CA GLY A 218 7.61 9.97 -9.96
C GLY A 218 6.96 8.74 -10.62
N LEU A 219 5.70 8.85 -11.06
CA LEU A 219 5.03 7.75 -11.76
C LEU A 219 5.72 7.40 -13.08
N LEU A 220 6.14 8.40 -13.85
CA LEU A 220 6.90 8.17 -15.08
C LEU A 220 8.23 7.48 -14.79
N GLY A 221 8.92 7.88 -13.71
CA GLY A 221 10.14 7.22 -13.27
C GLY A 221 9.91 5.79 -12.81
N LEU A 222 8.81 5.53 -12.10
CA LEU A 222 8.41 4.16 -11.73
C LEU A 222 8.08 3.31 -12.97
N LEU A 223 7.41 3.88 -13.97
CA LEU A 223 7.16 3.21 -15.25
C LEU A 223 8.48 2.86 -15.95
N ILE A 224 9.39 3.82 -16.07
CA ILE A 224 10.72 3.60 -16.66
C ILE A 224 11.47 2.52 -15.89
N ALA A 225 11.47 2.56 -14.55
CA ALA A 225 12.12 1.54 -13.73
C ALA A 225 11.54 0.14 -14.00
N ASN A 226 10.21 0.01 -14.12
CA ASN A 226 9.58 -1.27 -14.49
C ASN A 226 9.92 -1.72 -15.92
N VAL A 227 10.04 -0.79 -16.88
CA VAL A 227 10.51 -1.11 -18.24
C VAL A 227 11.97 -1.58 -18.21
N LEU A 228 12.84 -0.93 -17.45
CA LEU A 228 14.24 -1.35 -17.29
C LEU A 228 14.34 -2.74 -16.64
N LEU A 229 13.46 -3.07 -15.69
CA LEU A 229 13.33 -4.44 -15.14
C LEU A 229 12.89 -5.43 -16.23
N GLY A 230 11.84 -5.09 -16.98
CA GLY A 230 11.29 -5.97 -18.03
C GLY A 230 12.28 -6.23 -19.18
N LEU A 231 13.16 -5.27 -19.46
CA LEU A 231 14.24 -5.42 -20.43
C LEU A 231 15.49 -6.13 -19.86
N GLY A 232 15.48 -6.52 -18.57
CA GLY A 232 16.62 -7.17 -17.90
C GLY A 232 17.84 -6.25 -17.69
N LEU A 233 17.68 -4.94 -17.86
CA LEU A 233 18.76 -3.95 -17.67
C LEU A 233 19.08 -3.73 -16.19
N ILE A 234 18.07 -3.88 -15.33
CA ILE A 234 18.21 -3.91 -13.88
C ILE A 234 17.61 -5.22 -13.36
N ARG A 235 18.15 -5.75 -12.24
CA ARG A 235 17.67 -7.00 -11.63
C ARG A 235 16.74 -6.71 -10.47
N ARG A 236 15.77 -7.61 -10.25
CA ARG A 236 14.95 -7.59 -9.03
C ARG A 236 15.82 -7.82 -7.79
N SER A 237 15.44 -7.16 -6.72
CA SER A 237 15.94 -7.44 -5.37
C SER A 237 15.53 -8.88 -4.99
N PHE A 238 16.38 -9.61 -4.30
CA PHE A 238 16.18 -10.98 -3.81
C PHE A 238 15.89 -12.05 -4.89
N ALA A 239 16.23 -11.79 -6.15
CA ALA A 239 16.01 -12.76 -7.25
C ALA A 239 16.77 -14.08 -7.09
N ASP A 240 17.85 -14.10 -6.31
CA ASP A 240 18.69 -15.27 -6.02
C ASP A 240 18.39 -15.88 -4.64
N TYR A 241 17.31 -15.46 -3.97
CA TYR A 241 16.96 -15.93 -2.63
C TYR A 241 16.57 -17.41 -2.64
N ASP A 242 15.67 -17.84 -3.52
CA ASP A 242 15.16 -19.22 -3.56
C ASP A 242 16.29 -20.23 -3.85
N GLU A 243 17.22 -19.88 -4.74
CA GLU A 243 18.41 -20.69 -5.02
C GLU A 243 19.33 -20.79 -3.80
N TRP A 244 19.50 -19.68 -3.06
CA TRP A 244 20.28 -19.66 -1.83
C TRP A 244 19.60 -20.46 -0.72
N GLU A 245 18.28 -20.35 -0.58
CA GLU A 245 17.48 -21.05 0.43
C GLU A 245 17.54 -22.57 0.21
N ALA A 246 17.33 -23.02 -1.03
CA ALA A 246 17.43 -24.44 -1.39
C ALA A 246 18.82 -25.00 -1.09
N LYS A 247 19.88 -24.21 -1.36
CA LYS A 247 21.25 -24.59 -1.06
C LYS A 247 21.49 -24.66 0.46
N ALA A 248 21.00 -23.69 1.22
CA ALA A 248 21.12 -23.67 2.67
C ALA A 248 20.40 -24.87 3.34
N LEU A 249 19.21 -25.22 2.86
CA LEU A 249 18.47 -26.41 3.31
C LEU A 249 19.23 -27.70 2.99
N ALA A 250 19.76 -27.81 1.77
CA ALA A 250 20.54 -28.97 1.34
C ALA A 250 21.82 -29.13 2.18
N GLU A 251 22.51 -28.03 2.49
CA GLU A 251 23.67 -28.03 3.39
C GLU A 251 23.31 -28.37 4.84
N ALA A 252 22.10 -28.04 5.28
CA ALA A 252 21.55 -28.40 6.59
C ALA A 252 21.02 -29.85 6.67
N GLY A 253 20.95 -30.57 5.54
CA GLY A 253 20.44 -31.94 5.49
C GLY A 253 18.93 -32.09 5.69
N ILE A 254 18.16 -31.01 5.47
CA ILE A 254 16.69 -31.01 5.56
C ILE A 254 16.12 -31.36 4.17
N GLU A 255 15.33 -32.44 4.07
CA GLU A 255 14.73 -32.83 2.80
C GLU A 255 13.60 -31.86 2.36
N PRO A 256 13.41 -31.61 1.05
CA PRO A 256 12.45 -30.63 0.55
C PRO A 256 11.01 -30.83 1.02
N GLU A 257 10.60 -32.08 1.30
CA GLU A 257 9.24 -32.40 1.74
C GLU A 257 8.91 -31.91 3.17
N GLU A 258 9.91 -31.71 4.05
CA GLU A 258 9.71 -31.10 5.38
C GLU A 258 9.70 -29.56 5.33
N ALA A 259 10.39 -28.96 4.35
CA ALA A 259 10.32 -27.54 4.05
C ALA A 259 9.00 -27.14 3.35
N ALA A 260 8.34 -28.09 2.69
CA ALA A 260 7.12 -27.90 1.90
C ALA A 260 5.81 -27.75 2.71
N HIS A 261 5.86 -27.57 4.04
CA HIS A 261 4.66 -27.20 4.80
C HIS A 261 4.31 -25.70 4.73
N GLN A 262 4.54 -25.10 3.57
CA GLN A 262 3.94 -23.84 3.14
C GLN A 262 3.32 -24.05 1.75
N PRO A 263 1.98 -23.97 1.60
CA PRO A 263 1.37 -23.97 0.29
C PRO A 263 1.63 -22.61 -0.37
N GLY A 264 2.38 -22.56 -1.47
CA GLY A 264 2.43 -21.34 -2.29
C GLY A 264 3.54 -21.12 -3.31
N VAL A 265 4.39 -22.10 -3.63
CA VAL A 265 5.41 -21.90 -4.69
C VAL A 265 5.30 -22.97 -5.77
N GLU A 266 4.29 -22.81 -6.63
CA GLU A 266 4.35 -23.31 -8.01
C GLU A 266 3.72 -22.25 -8.92
N GLY A 267 4.52 -21.70 -9.82
CA GLY A 267 4.07 -20.62 -10.71
C GLY A 267 5.14 -20.21 -11.72
N GLU A 268 5.49 -21.15 -12.60
CA GLU A 268 6.01 -20.96 -13.97
C GLU A 268 6.75 -19.65 -14.24
N ARG A 269 8.09 -19.65 -14.12
CA ARG A 269 8.92 -18.59 -14.73
C ARG A 269 10.40 -18.95 -14.91
N ASP A 270 10.72 -20.19 -15.29
CA ASP A 270 12.10 -20.68 -15.16
C ASP A 270 12.86 -21.11 -16.42
N GLU A 271 12.34 -20.92 -17.63
CA GLU A 271 13.09 -21.33 -18.84
C GLU A 271 13.61 -20.18 -19.72
N GLU A 272 12.97 -19.00 -19.71
CA GLU A 272 13.47 -17.84 -20.48
C GLU A 272 14.54 -17.01 -19.72
N GLU A 273 14.53 -17.00 -18.39
CA GLU A 273 15.41 -16.15 -17.56
C GLU A 273 16.82 -16.75 -17.37
N LYS A 274 16.94 -18.09 -17.41
CA LYS A 274 18.24 -18.79 -17.34
C LYS A 274 19.10 -18.58 -18.60
N ALA A 275 18.50 -18.29 -19.75
CA ALA A 275 19.22 -17.99 -21.00
C ALA A 275 19.78 -16.55 -21.06
N ALA A 276 19.17 -15.60 -20.34
CA ALA A 276 19.58 -14.19 -20.31
C ALA A 276 20.78 -13.92 -19.38
N THR A 277 21.02 -14.79 -18.41
CA THR A 277 21.92 -14.55 -17.28
C THR A 277 23.41 -14.73 -17.63
N SER A 278 23.74 -15.43 -18.73
CA SER A 278 25.14 -15.69 -19.14
C SER A 278 25.71 -14.70 -20.17
N ARG A 279 24.92 -13.75 -20.68
CA ARG A 279 25.39 -12.78 -21.68
C ARG A 279 25.38 -11.34 -21.14
N ASN A 280 26.52 -10.67 -21.31
CA ASN A 280 26.81 -9.25 -21.04
C ASN A 280 27.17 -8.83 -19.62
N THR A 281 28.40 -9.14 -19.20
CA THR A 281 29.13 -8.33 -18.21
C THR A 281 29.45 -6.90 -18.70
N HIS A 282 29.49 -6.66 -20.01
CA HIS A 282 29.79 -5.34 -20.58
C HIS A 282 28.59 -4.35 -20.67
N SER A 283 27.34 -4.83 -20.79
CA SER A 283 26.17 -3.91 -20.82
C SER A 283 25.80 -3.37 -19.43
N ARG A 284 26.19 -4.10 -18.37
CA ARG A 284 25.85 -3.82 -16.96
C ARG A 284 26.59 -2.61 -16.42
N SER A 285 27.87 -2.46 -16.78
CA SER A 285 28.66 -1.27 -16.45
C SER A 285 28.15 -0.04 -17.19
N ALA A 286 27.72 -0.21 -18.44
CA ALA A 286 27.20 0.88 -19.26
C ALA A 286 25.88 1.44 -18.72
N ALA A 287 24.96 0.59 -18.24
CA ALA A 287 23.68 1.02 -17.66
C ALA A 287 23.85 1.79 -16.34
N VAL A 288 24.71 1.32 -15.43
CA VAL A 288 25.02 2.02 -14.17
C VAL A 288 25.71 3.36 -14.43
N VAL A 289 26.66 3.38 -15.36
CA VAL A 289 27.34 4.61 -15.78
C VAL A 289 26.35 5.60 -16.41
N ALA A 290 25.45 5.13 -17.29
CA ALA A 290 24.42 5.98 -17.88
C ALA A 290 23.46 6.55 -16.83
N ALA A 291 22.97 5.74 -15.89
CA ALA A 291 22.08 6.19 -14.83
C ALA A 291 22.74 7.23 -13.91
N CYS A 292 23.99 7.00 -13.50
CA CYS A 292 24.75 7.95 -12.70
C CYS A 292 25.03 9.25 -13.48
N MET A 293 25.39 9.16 -14.78
CA MET A 293 25.62 10.34 -15.61
C MET A 293 24.35 11.18 -15.77
N VAL A 294 23.19 10.56 -16.01
CA VAL A 294 21.91 11.27 -16.10
C VAL A 294 21.56 11.92 -14.77
N MET A 295 21.68 11.22 -13.66
CA MET A 295 21.40 11.76 -12.34
C MET A 295 22.36 12.90 -11.96
N GLY A 296 23.66 12.74 -12.28
CA GLY A 296 24.68 13.77 -12.12
C GLY A 296 24.37 15.00 -12.96
N ALA A 297 24.01 14.83 -14.23
CA ALA A 297 23.62 15.93 -15.12
C ALA A 297 22.43 16.73 -14.56
N VAL A 298 21.42 16.02 -14.07
CA VAL A 298 20.19 16.62 -13.53
C VAL A 298 20.48 17.37 -12.23
N LEU A 299 21.15 16.73 -11.26
CA LEU A 299 21.49 17.35 -9.97
C LEU A 299 22.46 18.52 -10.13
N GLY A 300 23.51 18.35 -10.95
CA GLY A 300 24.46 19.40 -11.24
C GLY A 300 23.82 20.59 -11.94
N GLY A 301 22.96 20.35 -12.93
CA GLY A 301 22.32 21.41 -13.71
C GLY A 301 21.25 22.18 -12.94
N LEU A 302 20.42 21.48 -12.15
CA LEU A 302 19.27 22.07 -11.45
C LEU A 302 19.61 22.59 -10.05
N VAL A 303 20.46 21.89 -9.30
CA VAL A 303 20.77 22.20 -7.89
C VAL A 303 22.05 23.02 -7.80
N ALA A 304 23.17 22.49 -8.30
CA ALA A 304 24.47 23.14 -8.16
C ALA A 304 24.60 24.40 -9.05
N GLY A 305 24.10 24.36 -10.29
CA GLY A 305 24.10 25.53 -11.18
C GLY A 305 23.35 26.72 -10.60
N LYS A 306 22.21 26.46 -9.92
CA LYS A 306 21.40 27.51 -9.32
C LYS A 306 21.97 28.01 -7.98
N ALA A 307 22.55 27.13 -7.17
CA ALA A 307 23.18 27.48 -5.90
C ALA A 307 24.51 28.26 -6.07
N LEU A 308 25.26 27.99 -7.15
CA LEU A 308 26.57 28.59 -7.42
C LEU A 308 26.53 29.71 -8.48
N GLY A 309 25.36 30.03 -9.02
CA GLY A 309 25.20 31.07 -10.05
C GLY A 309 25.81 30.72 -11.41
N ILE A 310 26.00 29.43 -11.70
CA ILE A 310 26.63 28.93 -12.92
C ILE A 310 25.53 28.51 -13.93
N PRO A 311 25.67 28.77 -15.24
CA PRO A 311 24.72 28.31 -16.25
C PRO A 311 24.39 26.82 -16.12
N ALA A 312 23.11 26.45 -16.25
CA ALA A 312 22.62 25.09 -16.02
C ALA A 312 23.37 24.02 -16.84
N ALA A 313 23.82 24.36 -18.05
CA ALA A 313 24.63 23.48 -18.89
C ALA A 313 26.00 23.16 -18.26
N LEU A 314 26.67 24.15 -17.66
CA LEU A 314 27.94 23.97 -16.96
C LEU A 314 27.75 23.23 -15.63
N GLY A 315 26.64 23.49 -14.93
CA GLY A 315 26.24 22.72 -13.75
C GLY A 315 26.02 21.25 -14.09
N ALA A 316 25.31 20.96 -15.19
CA ALA A 316 25.06 19.59 -15.63
C ALA A 316 26.36 18.88 -16.01
N LEU A 317 27.26 19.59 -16.69
CA LEU A 317 28.57 19.07 -17.07
C LEU A 317 29.43 18.75 -15.84
N ALA A 318 29.46 19.62 -14.83
CA ALA A 318 30.13 19.37 -13.56
C ALA A 318 29.52 18.16 -12.82
N GLY A 319 28.20 18.05 -12.81
CA GLY A 319 27.51 16.91 -12.20
C GLY A 319 27.78 15.57 -12.90
N ILE A 320 27.85 15.56 -14.24
CA ILE A 320 28.29 14.38 -15.01
C ILE A 320 29.73 14.02 -14.64
N LEU A 321 30.63 15.01 -14.59
CA LEU A 321 32.05 14.79 -14.28
C LEU A 321 32.26 14.21 -12.86
N VAL A 322 31.44 14.58 -11.89
CA VAL A 322 31.45 14.02 -10.53
C VAL A 322 30.80 12.63 -10.48
N ALA A 323 29.77 12.38 -11.30
CA ALA A 323 29.06 11.11 -11.34
C ALA A 323 29.89 9.97 -11.98
N ILE A 324 30.84 10.26 -12.87
CA ILE A 324 31.72 9.27 -13.50
C ILE A 324 32.59 8.49 -12.48
N PRO A 325 33.37 9.13 -11.59
CA PRO A 325 34.16 8.41 -10.58
C PRO A 325 33.28 7.74 -9.51
N LEU A 326 32.08 8.27 -9.24
CA LEU A 326 31.10 7.65 -8.35
C LEU A 326 30.53 6.36 -8.98
N ALA A 327 30.14 6.40 -10.25
CA ALA A 327 29.70 5.24 -11.02
C ALA A 327 30.81 4.17 -11.09
N GLY A 328 32.07 4.58 -11.28
CA GLY A 328 33.23 3.68 -11.24
C GLY A 328 33.46 3.06 -9.86
N SER A 329 33.16 3.78 -8.78
CA SER A 329 33.26 3.26 -7.41
C SER A 329 32.11 2.30 -7.09
N ILE A 330 30.90 2.59 -7.56
CA ILE A 330 29.72 1.71 -7.47
C ILE A 330 29.92 0.44 -8.30
N CYS A 331 30.39 0.56 -9.55
CA CYS A 331 30.71 -0.60 -10.39
C CYS A 331 31.82 -1.46 -9.77
N ARG A 332 32.82 -0.86 -9.11
CA ARG A 332 33.85 -1.61 -8.36
C ARG A 332 33.31 -2.24 -7.08
N ALA A 333 32.36 -1.62 -6.39
CA ALA A 333 31.68 -2.22 -5.25
C ALA A 333 30.79 -3.41 -5.67
N ILE A 334 30.09 -3.28 -6.79
CA ILE A 334 29.25 -4.34 -7.38
C ILE A 334 30.13 -5.49 -7.94
N GLY A 335 31.24 -5.16 -8.60
CA GLY A 335 32.18 -6.15 -9.17
C GLY A 335 33.04 -6.88 -8.13
N ARG A 336 33.28 -6.28 -6.97
CA ARG A 336 34.00 -6.94 -5.85
C ARG A 336 33.18 -8.04 -5.16
N GLY A 337 31.87 -8.11 -5.38
CA GLY A 337 31.03 -9.21 -4.88
C GLY A 337 31.06 -10.49 -5.74
N SER A 338 31.84 -10.53 -6.82
CA SER A 338 31.80 -11.61 -7.83
C SER A 338 33.10 -12.43 -7.93
N GLY A 339 34.12 -12.21 -7.09
CA GLY A 339 35.37 -12.96 -7.28
C GLY A 339 36.50 -12.77 -6.29
N LYS A 340 36.24 -12.23 -5.09
CA LYS A 340 37.14 -12.45 -3.96
C LYS A 340 36.30 -12.75 -2.75
N ASP A 341 36.60 -13.90 -2.16
CA ASP A 341 36.21 -14.30 -0.83
C ASP A 341 36.37 -13.10 0.10
N THR A 342 35.26 -12.40 0.36
CA THR A 342 35.09 -11.81 1.68
C THR A 342 35.27 -13.02 2.60
N PRO A 343 36.22 -13.01 3.55
CA PRO A 343 36.24 -14.11 4.51
C PRO A 343 34.81 -14.21 5.00
N ALA A 344 34.24 -15.40 4.87
CA ALA A 344 33.07 -15.74 5.63
C ALA A 344 33.31 -15.14 7.01
N VAL A 345 32.34 -14.43 7.57
CA VAL A 345 32.33 -14.35 9.02
C VAL A 345 32.37 -15.83 9.42
N GLU A 346 33.53 -16.31 9.85
CA GLU A 346 33.76 -17.63 10.40
C GLU A 346 33.03 -17.66 11.74
N GLY A 347 31.71 -17.49 11.69
CA GLY A 347 30.83 -18.23 12.55
C GLY A 347 30.54 -19.48 11.76
N GLU A 348 30.94 -20.62 12.31
CA GLU A 348 30.40 -21.92 11.91
C GLU A 348 28.90 -21.77 11.62
N PRO A 349 28.35 -22.40 10.57
CA PRO A 349 26.90 -22.48 10.42
C PRO A 349 26.36 -23.02 11.74
N LYS A 350 25.67 -22.16 12.49
CA LYS A 350 25.11 -22.55 13.78
C LYS A 350 24.23 -23.76 13.51
N THR A 351 24.46 -24.81 14.28
CA THR A 351 23.78 -26.10 14.17
C THR A 351 22.27 -25.91 13.99
N ALA A 352 21.68 -26.75 13.14
CA ALA A 352 20.29 -26.74 12.65
C ALA A 352 19.18 -26.81 13.71
N ASP A 353 19.49 -26.68 15.01
CA ASP A 353 18.53 -26.68 16.12
C ASP A 353 17.97 -25.26 16.42
N GLU A 354 18.52 -24.20 15.80
CA GLU A 354 18.14 -22.80 16.13
C GLU A 354 17.22 -22.08 15.11
N GLY A 355 16.86 -22.69 13.97
CA GLY A 355 16.01 -22.05 12.97
C GLY A 355 15.00 -22.98 12.31
N THR A 356 13.70 -22.71 12.48
CA THR A 356 12.69 -23.29 11.59
C THR A 356 12.92 -22.81 10.14
N PRO A 357 12.52 -23.55 9.08
CA PRO A 357 12.63 -23.08 7.69
C PRO A 357 12.13 -21.64 7.48
N ALA A 358 11.10 -21.25 8.24
CA ALA A 358 10.53 -19.90 8.26
C ALA A 358 11.45 -18.77 8.75
N GLU A 359 12.60 -19.07 9.36
CA GLU A 359 13.57 -18.09 9.88
C GLU A 359 14.83 -17.97 9.02
N MET A 360 14.98 -18.78 7.96
CA MET A 360 16.18 -18.76 7.11
C MET A 360 16.37 -17.46 6.33
N TRP A 361 15.30 -16.73 6.01
CA TRP A 361 15.39 -15.42 5.36
C TRP A 361 16.17 -14.39 6.18
N ILE A 362 16.17 -14.53 7.51
CA ILE A 362 16.94 -13.68 8.44
C ILE A 362 18.45 -13.86 8.24
N GLN A 363 18.86 -15.02 7.74
CA GLN A 363 20.26 -15.41 7.57
C GLN A 363 20.85 -15.02 6.21
N TYR A 364 20.06 -14.38 5.33
CA TYR A 364 20.51 -14.00 3.99
C TYR A 364 21.65 -12.95 4.04
N PRO A 365 22.88 -13.28 3.59
CA PRO A 365 24.08 -12.49 3.89
C PRO A 365 24.30 -11.28 2.97
N HIS A 366 23.49 -11.10 1.93
CA HIS A 366 23.74 -10.10 0.87
C HIS A 366 22.90 -8.82 0.98
N ALA A 367 22.44 -8.47 2.17
CA ALA A 367 21.58 -7.30 2.43
C ALA A 367 22.02 -6.00 1.72
N ARG A 368 23.31 -5.63 1.77
CA ARG A 368 23.81 -4.39 1.15
C ARG A 368 23.70 -4.39 -0.38
N ARG A 369 23.92 -5.56 -1.01
CA ARG A 369 23.80 -5.73 -2.46
C ARG A 369 22.35 -5.55 -2.91
N GLU A 370 21.41 -6.09 -2.14
CA GLU A 370 19.98 -5.95 -2.40
C GLU A 370 19.51 -4.51 -2.25
N VAL A 371 19.96 -3.81 -1.21
CA VAL A 371 19.70 -2.37 -1.06
C VAL A 371 20.21 -1.57 -2.26
N CYS A 372 21.40 -1.89 -2.81
CA CYS A 372 21.88 -1.22 -4.02
C CYS A 372 20.97 -1.45 -5.23
N LYS A 373 20.42 -2.67 -5.41
CA LYS A 373 19.46 -2.94 -6.49
C LYS A 373 18.18 -2.14 -6.31
N GLU A 374 17.66 -2.05 -5.08
CA GLU A 374 16.47 -1.26 -4.77
C GLU A 374 16.68 0.24 -5.00
N LEU A 375 17.84 0.79 -4.61
CA LEU A 375 18.19 2.19 -4.89
C LEU A 375 18.30 2.48 -6.40
N ILE A 376 18.87 1.55 -7.18
CA ILE A 376 18.91 1.67 -8.64
C ILE A 376 17.50 1.65 -9.23
N PHE A 377 16.61 0.82 -8.70
CA PHE A 377 15.21 0.78 -9.12
C PHE A 377 14.47 2.08 -8.80
N LEU A 378 14.70 2.67 -7.62
CA LEU A 378 14.04 3.92 -7.19
C LEU A 378 14.62 5.18 -7.82
N ALA A 379 15.85 5.14 -8.31
CA ALA A 379 16.56 6.29 -8.85
C ALA A 379 15.78 7.07 -9.94
N PRO A 380 15.19 6.42 -10.98
CA PRO A 380 14.38 7.13 -11.97
C PRO A 380 13.13 7.78 -11.36
N CYS A 381 12.48 7.11 -10.40
CA CYS A 381 11.29 7.62 -9.71
C CYS A 381 11.62 8.91 -8.94
N ILE A 382 12.62 8.87 -8.05
CA ILE A 382 13.03 10.04 -7.26
C ILE A 382 13.56 11.17 -8.16
N GLY A 383 14.42 10.83 -9.13
CA GLY A 383 15.02 11.81 -10.03
C GLY A 383 13.97 12.56 -10.86
N LEU A 384 13.01 11.85 -11.45
CA LEU A 384 11.95 12.48 -12.24
C LEU A 384 10.90 13.19 -11.37
N ALA A 385 10.65 12.75 -10.14
CA ALA A 385 9.82 13.51 -9.20
C ALA A 385 10.44 14.86 -8.86
N VAL A 386 11.76 14.92 -8.60
CA VAL A 386 12.49 16.17 -8.35
C VAL A 386 12.47 17.07 -9.58
N VAL A 387 12.70 16.53 -10.78
CA VAL A 387 12.58 17.31 -12.03
C VAL A 387 11.15 17.84 -12.20
N GLY A 388 10.15 16.99 -11.96
CA GLY A 388 8.74 17.34 -11.99
C GLY A 388 8.42 18.50 -11.06
N TRP A 389 8.90 18.48 -9.82
CA TRP A 389 8.74 19.58 -8.87
C TRP A 389 9.21 20.92 -9.45
N PHE A 390 10.44 20.97 -9.96
CA PHE A 390 11.01 22.20 -10.53
C PHE A 390 10.28 22.65 -11.80
N VAL A 391 9.83 21.73 -12.63
CA VAL A 391 8.99 22.04 -13.82
C VAL A 391 7.66 22.63 -13.38
N GLY A 392 6.97 22.01 -12.41
CA GLY A 392 5.70 22.51 -11.86
C GLY A 392 5.83 23.89 -11.23
N ALA A 393 6.92 24.15 -10.49
CA ALA A 393 7.21 25.47 -9.93
C ALA A 393 7.33 26.56 -11.01
N ARG A 394 7.75 26.21 -12.23
CA ARG A 394 7.78 27.13 -13.39
C ARG A 394 6.43 27.22 -14.09
N LEU A 395 5.70 26.11 -14.21
CA LEU A 395 4.40 26.07 -14.89
C LEU A 395 3.31 26.85 -14.14
N GLY A 396 3.37 26.86 -12.80
CA GLY A 396 2.46 27.63 -11.95
C GLY A 396 2.71 29.15 -11.94
N ALA A 397 3.77 29.63 -12.60
CA ALA A 397 4.09 31.05 -12.63
C ALA A 397 3.19 31.86 -13.62
N PRO A 398 2.89 33.14 -13.33
CA PRO A 398 3.32 33.91 -12.15
C PRO A 398 2.61 33.45 -10.86
N TRP A 399 3.30 33.51 -9.75
CA TRP A 399 2.75 33.20 -8.43
C TRP A 399 2.17 34.48 -7.83
N SER A 400 0.99 34.40 -7.23
CA SER A 400 0.30 35.50 -6.56
C SER A 400 0.02 35.12 -5.12
N VAL A 401 0.03 36.10 -4.21
CA VAL A 401 -0.36 35.87 -2.82
C VAL A 401 -1.89 35.95 -2.73
N ASP A 402 -2.52 34.92 -2.16
CA ASP A 402 -3.95 34.97 -1.85
C ASP A 402 -4.20 36.08 -0.82
N PRO A 403 -5.11 37.04 -1.08
CA PRO A 403 -5.33 38.17 -0.19
C PRO A 403 -6.03 37.80 1.13
N VAL A 404 -6.58 36.58 1.25
CA VAL A 404 -7.30 36.08 2.42
C VAL A 404 -6.41 35.14 3.22
N THR A 405 -5.79 34.14 2.59
CA THR A 405 -4.97 33.15 3.29
C THR A 405 -3.50 33.53 3.40
N TYR A 406 -3.05 34.53 2.64
CA TYR A 406 -1.65 34.94 2.50
C TYR A 406 -0.72 33.85 1.91
N ASP A 407 -1.30 32.80 1.33
CA ASP A 407 -0.53 31.73 0.70
C ASP A 407 -0.07 32.08 -0.70
N LEU A 408 1.03 31.46 -1.13
CA LEU A 408 1.58 31.62 -2.46
C LEU A 408 0.81 30.72 -3.45
N VAL A 409 -0.18 31.28 -4.15
CA VAL A 409 -1.05 30.55 -5.08
C VAL A 409 -0.59 30.71 -6.52
N ALA A 410 -0.67 29.64 -7.30
CA ALA A 410 -0.40 29.70 -8.73
C ALA A 410 -1.50 30.50 -9.45
N SER A 411 -1.13 31.45 -10.31
CA SER A 411 -2.11 32.20 -11.13
C SER A 411 -2.87 31.32 -12.13
N ARG A 412 -2.34 30.12 -12.43
CA ARG A 412 -2.98 29.15 -13.33
C ARG A 412 -3.71 28.09 -12.54
N ALA A 413 -5.04 28.10 -12.63
CA ALA A 413 -5.90 27.08 -12.02
C ALA A 413 -5.61 25.70 -12.62
N ILE A 414 -5.53 24.69 -11.74
CA ILE A 414 -5.38 23.28 -12.12
C ILE A 414 -6.78 22.69 -12.27
N PRO A 415 -7.10 22.01 -13.39
CA PRO A 415 -8.37 21.30 -13.51
C PRO A 415 -8.53 20.27 -12.38
N LEU A 416 -9.72 20.20 -11.78
CA LEU A 416 -10.00 19.36 -10.62
C LEU A 416 -9.57 17.89 -10.80
N TRP A 417 -9.82 17.32 -11.98
CA TRP A 417 -9.43 15.95 -12.31
C TRP A 417 -7.93 15.73 -12.40
N CYS A 418 -7.20 16.74 -12.84
CA CYS A 418 -5.75 16.70 -12.92
C CYS A 418 -5.17 16.78 -11.51
N SER A 419 -5.71 17.66 -10.67
CA SER A 419 -5.36 17.75 -9.25
C SER A 419 -5.53 16.40 -8.57
N VAL A 420 -6.73 15.80 -8.62
CA VAL A 420 -6.98 14.51 -7.99
C VAL A 420 -6.13 13.37 -8.55
N LEU A 421 -5.89 13.33 -9.86
CA LEU A 421 -4.96 12.35 -10.42
C LEU A 421 -3.55 12.50 -9.82
N GLY A 422 -3.08 13.74 -9.67
CA GLY A 422 -1.82 14.06 -9.00
C GLY A 422 -1.79 13.63 -7.54
N GLY A 423 -2.88 13.84 -6.80
CA GLY A 423 -2.96 13.44 -5.40
C GLY A 423 -3.04 11.93 -5.21
N VAL A 424 -3.76 11.19 -6.06
CA VAL A 424 -3.77 9.71 -6.04
C VAL A 424 -2.37 9.16 -6.36
N ALA A 425 -1.71 9.73 -7.38
CA ALA A 425 -0.35 9.39 -7.75
C ALA A 425 0.65 9.65 -6.61
N MET A 426 0.55 10.81 -5.98
CA MET A 426 1.38 11.19 -4.84
C MET A 426 1.11 10.30 -3.63
N GLY A 427 -0.15 10.02 -3.33
CA GLY A 427 -0.57 9.07 -2.31
C GLY A 427 0.08 7.71 -2.49
N TYR A 428 0.03 7.17 -3.71
CA TYR A 428 0.70 5.92 -4.05
C TYR A 428 2.22 5.99 -3.85
N LEU A 429 2.87 7.04 -4.35
CA LEU A 429 4.33 7.19 -4.30
C LEU A 429 4.86 7.45 -2.89
N ILE A 430 4.21 8.31 -2.11
CA ILE A 430 4.63 8.63 -0.73
C ILE A 430 4.28 7.47 0.20
N GLY A 431 3.08 6.91 0.08
CA GLY A 431 2.64 5.75 0.87
C GLY A 431 3.56 4.55 0.68
N GLY A 432 3.92 4.20 -0.56
CA GLY A 432 4.93 3.16 -0.79
C GLY A 432 6.34 3.62 -0.38
N GLY A 433 6.70 4.84 -0.72
CA GLY A 433 8.04 5.39 -0.54
C GLY A 433 8.51 5.43 0.92
N ILE A 434 7.62 5.72 1.88
CA ILE A 434 8.00 5.76 3.31
C ILE A 434 8.37 4.37 3.85
N VAL A 435 7.56 3.36 3.54
CA VAL A 435 7.83 1.97 3.93
C VAL A 435 9.08 1.47 3.23
N TRP A 436 9.24 1.81 1.95
CA TRP A 436 10.43 1.44 1.19
C TRP A 436 11.69 2.12 1.75
N ALA A 437 11.62 3.38 2.17
CA ALA A 437 12.72 4.05 2.84
C ALA A 437 13.12 3.33 4.13
N ILE A 438 12.14 2.94 4.95
CA ILE A 438 12.39 2.19 6.19
C ILE A 438 12.94 0.80 5.91
N ARG A 439 12.45 0.12 4.88
CA ARG A 439 13.03 -1.14 4.39
C ARG A 439 14.51 -0.95 4.04
N ILE A 440 14.88 0.09 3.31
CA ILE A 440 16.27 0.39 2.94
C ILE A 440 17.13 0.70 4.16
N PHE A 441 16.73 1.67 4.98
CA PHE A 441 17.51 2.10 6.14
C PHE A 441 17.61 1.01 7.22
N GLY A 442 16.51 0.30 7.47
CA GLY A 442 16.47 -0.84 8.37
C GLY A 442 17.38 -1.96 7.88
N THR A 443 17.34 -2.28 6.58
CA THR A 443 18.19 -3.35 6.02
C THR A 443 19.68 -3.00 6.10
N LEU A 444 20.03 -1.72 5.93
CA LEU A 444 21.40 -1.24 6.13
C LEU A 444 21.83 -1.26 7.60
N GLY A 445 20.92 -0.92 8.53
CA GLY A 445 21.19 -0.84 9.97
C GLY A 445 21.31 -2.22 10.64
N PHE A 446 20.42 -3.15 10.30
CA PHE A 446 20.37 -4.49 10.90
C PHE A 446 21.22 -5.51 10.14
N GLY A 447 21.63 -5.21 8.91
CA GLY A 447 22.39 -6.14 8.06
C GLY A 447 21.58 -7.33 7.54
N LYS A 448 20.26 -7.32 7.77
CA LYS A 448 19.26 -8.31 7.33
C LYS A 448 18.03 -7.58 6.83
N GLU A 449 17.20 -8.24 6.03
CA GLU A 449 15.96 -7.63 5.53
C GLU A 449 15.08 -7.14 6.68
N ALA A 450 14.69 -5.85 6.63
CA ALA A 450 13.96 -5.23 7.73
C ALA A 450 12.44 -5.41 7.63
N MET A 451 11.90 -5.47 6.41
CA MET A 451 10.45 -5.39 6.17
C MET A 451 10.12 -5.87 4.76
N GLY A 452 9.01 -6.59 4.58
CA GLY A 452 8.64 -7.21 3.30
C GLY A 452 8.13 -6.22 2.24
N LEU A 453 8.28 -6.56 0.96
CA LEU A 453 7.81 -5.74 -0.17
C LEU A 453 6.27 -5.66 -0.22
N GLY A 454 5.56 -6.64 0.35
CA GLY A 454 4.10 -6.63 0.46
C GLY A 454 3.57 -5.40 1.20
N ASP A 455 4.20 -5.02 2.31
CA ASP A 455 3.80 -3.87 3.11
C ASP A 455 3.99 -2.53 2.36
N VAL A 456 5.03 -2.44 1.52
CA VAL A 456 5.28 -1.28 0.64
C VAL A 456 4.11 -1.09 -0.32
N HIS A 457 3.67 -2.17 -0.98
CA HIS A 457 2.55 -2.10 -1.91
C HIS A 457 1.21 -1.90 -1.20
N LEU A 458 1.04 -2.47 -0.01
CA LEU A 458 -0.15 -2.26 0.81
C LEU A 458 -0.29 -0.78 1.15
N LEU A 459 0.76 -0.14 1.68
CA LEU A 459 0.67 1.28 2.04
C LEU A 459 0.60 2.20 0.82
N ALA A 460 1.24 1.84 -0.30
CA ALA A 460 1.04 2.54 -1.58
C ALA A 460 -0.44 2.51 -2.00
N ALA A 461 -1.10 1.37 -1.87
CA ALA A 461 -2.51 1.24 -2.22
C ALA A 461 -3.44 2.02 -1.28
N VAL A 462 -3.13 2.02 0.02
CA VAL A 462 -3.83 2.88 1.01
C VAL A 462 -3.64 4.35 0.64
N GLY A 463 -2.40 4.78 0.40
CA GLY A 463 -2.11 6.16 0.01
C GLY A 463 -2.81 6.60 -1.27
N ALA A 464 -2.92 5.71 -2.27
CA ALA A 464 -3.69 5.99 -3.49
C ALA A 464 -5.18 6.22 -3.19
N ALA A 465 -5.76 5.48 -2.24
CA ALA A 465 -7.20 5.51 -1.95
C ALA A 465 -7.61 6.66 -1.03
N VAL A 466 -6.84 6.93 0.03
CA VAL A 466 -7.18 7.93 1.07
C VAL A 466 -6.26 9.14 1.11
N GLY A 467 -5.11 9.08 0.43
CA GLY A 467 -4.12 10.15 0.43
C GLY A 467 -2.89 9.82 1.26
N TRP A 468 -1.84 10.59 1.02
CA TRP A 468 -0.53 10.36 1.61
C TRP A 468 -0.51 10.64 3.12
N ILE A 469 -1.29 11.62 3.59
CA ILE A 469 -1.32 12.00 5.01
C ILE A 469 -1.95 10.89 5.84
N ASP A 470 -3.13 10.44 5.45
CA ASP A 470 -3.82 9.35 6.13
C ASP A 470 -2.99 8.05 6.10
N ALA A 471 -2.29 7.77 4.99
CA ALA A 471 -1.36 6.65 4.90
C ALA A 471 -0.15 6.80 5.85
N LEU A 472 0.43 7.99 5.98
CA LEU A 472 1.52 8.25 6.92
C LEU A 472 1.05 8.12 8.37
N LEU A 473 -0.12 8.68 8.70
CA LEU A 473 -0.72 8.52 10.03
C LEU A 473 -0.94 7.04 10.34
N ALA A 474 -1.50 6.27 9.41
CA ALA A 474 -1.69 4.84 9.57
C ALA A 474 -0.36 4.10 9.81
N PHE A 475 0.69 4.46 9.07
CA PHE A 475 2.03 3.89 9.25
C PHE A 475 2.58 4.13 10.65
N PHE A 476 2.47 5.36 11.18
CA PHE A 476 2.97 5.67 12.53
C PHE A 476 2.08 5.12 13.65
N VAL A 477 0.79 4.95 13.42
CA VAL A 477 -0.16 4.35 14.38
C VAL A 477 0.02 2.83 14.47
N ALA A 478 0.38 2.16 13.38
CA ALA A 478 0.48 0.71 13.30
C ALA A 478 1.41 0.06 14.35
N PRO A 479 2.64 0.55 14.63
CA PRO A 479 3.48 0.02 15.69
C PRO A 479 2.85 0.08 17.09
N PHE A 480 2.06 1.12 17.39
CA PHE A 480 1.38 1.24 18.68
C PHE A 480 0.25 0.22 18.82
N ILE A 481 -0.53 0.00 17.75
CA ILE A 481 -1.56 -1.05 17.72
C ILE A 481 -0.90 -2.43 17.86
N ALA A 482 0.17 -2.68 17.13
CA ALA A 482 0.93 -3.92 17.22
C ALA A 482 1.43 -4.16 18.65
N LEU A 483 2.13 -3.19 19.23
CA LEU A 483 2.65 -3.27 20.60
C LEU A 483 1.53 -3.54 21.61
N TYR A 484 0.42 -2.81 21.53
CA TYR A 484 -0.72 -2.98 22.43
C TYR A 484 -1.30 -4.40 22.38
N ILE A 485 -1.56 -4.92 21.18
CA ILE A 485 -2.11 -6.27 20.99
C ILE A 485 -1.12 -7.33 21.51
N VAL A 486 0.18 -7.14 21.27
CA VAL A 486 1.23 -8.06 21.72
C VAL A 486 1.35 -8.10 23.24
N LEU A 487 1.27 -6.94 23.90
CA LEU A 487 1.29 -6.86 25.36
C LEU A 487 0.06 -7.57 25.96
N LEU A 488 -1.13 -7.34 25.39
CA LEU A 488 -2.35 -8.04 25.81
C LEU A 488 -2.26 -9.55 25.59
N GLN A 489 -1.76 -9.99 24.43
CA GLN A 489 -1.61 -11.41 24.14
C GLN A 489 -0.61 -12.08 25.07
N THR A 490 0.52 -11.41 25.35
CA THR A 490 1.59 -11.95 26.22
C THR A 490 1.10 -12.08 27.66
N THR A 491 0.37 -11.09 28.17
CA THR A 491 -0.21 -11.12 29.53
C THR A 491 -1.33 -12.16 29.68
N TRP A 492 -2.11 -12.42 28.63
CA TRP A 492 -3.16 -13.45 28.67
C TRP A 492 -2.59 -14.86 28.49
N THR A 493 -1.80 -15.09 27.44
CA THR A 493 -1.40 -16.45 27.02
C THR A 493 -0.08 -16.91 27.63
N GLY A 494 0.70 -16.01 28.22
CA GLY A 494 2.04 -16.29 28.76
C GLY A 494 3.08 -16.64 27.69
N ASN A 495 2.74 -16.54 26.39
CA ASN A 495 3.61 -16.98 25.29
C ASN A 495 3.70 -15.88 24.22
N GLY A 496 4.89 -15.29 24.07
CA GLY A 496 5.18 -14.31 23.02
C GLY A 496 5.56 -15.02 21.71
N ARG A 497 4.90 -14.70 20.59
CA ARG A 497 5.32 -15.20 19.27
C ARG A 497 6.62 -14.50 18.86
N LYS A 498 7.61 -15.26 18.37
CA LYS A 498 8.93 -14.73 17.93
C LYS A 498 8.86 -13.85 16.67
N ALA A 499 7.91 -14.13 15.77
CA ALA A 499 7.69 -13.38 14.54
C ALA A 499 6.18 -13.14 14.32
N MET A 500 5.84 -11.94 13.87
CA MET A 500 4.46 -11.54 13.57
C MET A 500 4.40 -10.76 12.26
N PRO A 501 3.36 -11.00 11.43
CA PRO A 501 3.18 -10.26 10.19
C PRO A 501 2.76 -8.82 10.50
N TYR A 502 3.37 -7.85 9.82
CA TYR A 502 3.11 -6.43 10.05
C TYR A 502 1.83 -5.94 9.36
N GLY A 503 1.47 -6.53 8.21
CA GLY A 503 0.32 -6.16 7.39
C GLY A 503 -1.02 -6.02 8.15
N PRO A 504 -1.42 -6.98 9.02
CA PRO A 504 -2.61 -6.87 9.86
C PRO A 504 -2.67 -5.60 10.71
N TYR A 505 -1.55 -5.22 11.32
CA TYR A 505 -1.50 -4.05 12.19
C TYR A 505 -1.56 -2.76 11.38
N LEU A 506 -0.95 -2.75 10.20
CA LEU A 506 -1.04 -1.65 9.25
C LEU A 506 -2.47 -1.48 8.70
N ALA A 507 -3.17 -2.57 8.41
CA ALA A 507 -4.57 -2.56 8.02
C ALA A 507 -5.48 -2.03 9.14
N MET A 508 -5.29 -2.49 10.39
CA MET A 508 -6.03 -1.99 11.54
C MET A 508 -5.78 -0.50 11.79
N ALA A 509 -4.53 -0.05 11.68
CA ALA A 509 -4.20 1.38 11.80
C ALA A 509 -4.85 2.23 10.71
N THR A 510 -4.89 1.72 9.48
CA THR A 510 -5.58 2.38 8.37
C THR A 510 -7.06 2.56 8.67
N LEU A 511 -7.74 1.51 9.16
CA LEU A 511 -9.15 1.62 9.56
C LEU A 511 -9.36 2.59 10.72
N ALA A 512 -8.46 2.58 11.71
CA ALA A 512 -8.53 3.49 12.84
C ALA A 512 -8.43 4.95 12.38
N VAL A 513 -7.46 5.27 11.52
CA VAL A 513 -7.27 6.62 10.97
C VAL A 513 -8.48 7.03 10.12
N VAL A 514 -8.95 6.19 9.21
CA VAL A 514 -10.10 6.52 8.34
C VAL A 514 -11.40 6.73 9.13
N LEU A 515 -11.63 5.95 10.19
CA LEU A 515 -12.83 6.10 11.02
C LEU A 515 -12.70 7.23 12.06
N GLY A 516 -11.48 7.54 12.47
CA GLY A 516 -11.18 8.41 13.61
C GLY A 516 -10.40 9.68 13.27
N LYS A 517 -10.27 10.07 12.00
CA LYS A 517 -9.40 11.19 11.54
C LYS A 517 -9.58 12.44 12.39
N VAL A 518 -10.83 12.90 12.54
CA VAL A 518 -11.17 14.08 13.37
C VAL A 518 -10.74 13.92 14.83
N GLY A 519 -10.84 12.71 15.38
CA GLY A 519 -10.35 12.40 16.72
C GLY A 519 -8.82 12.45 16.82
N PHE A 520 -8.11 11.92 15.82
CA PHE A 520 -6.65 12.01 15.74
C PHE A 520 -6.17 13.46 15.60
N GLU A 521 -6.83 14.24 14.75
CA GLU A 521 -6.60 15.66 14.55
C GLU A 521 -6.80 16.48 15.82
N ALA A 522 -7.89 16.22 16.54
CA ALA A 522 -8.16 16.86 17.84
C ALA A 522 -7.13 16.46 18.89
N ALA A 523 -6.74 15.18 18.95
CA ALA A 523 -5.73 14.70 19.89
C ALA A 523 -4.35 15.32 19.59
N LEU A 524 -3.96 15.37 18.32
CA LEU A 524 -2.70 16.00 17.89
C LEU A 524 -2.73 17.51 18.14
N ALA A 525 -3.82 18.20 17.83
CA ALA A 525 -3.99 19.62 18.17
C ALA A 525 -3.76 19.86 19.66
N GLN A 526 -4.36 19.04 20.52
CA GLN A 526 -4.18 19.14 21.97
C GLN A 526 -2.73 18.89 22.39
N MET A 527 -2.06 17.89 21.80
CA MET A 527 -0.64 17.61 22.06
C MET A 527 0.28 18.76 21.65
N PHE A 528 -0.05 19.47 20.56
CA PHE A 528 0.70 20.64 20.08
C PHE A 528 0.23 21.96 20.70
N GLY A 529 -0.71 21.94 21.66
CA GLY A 529 -1.21 23.13 22.33
C GLY A 529 -2.12 24.02 21.46
N SER A 530 -2.62 23.51 20.34
CA SER A 530 -3.63 24.17 19.52
C SER A 530 -5.02 23.98 20.14
N SER A 531 -5.79 25.07 20.24
CA SER A 531 -7.19 25.05 20.66
C SER A 531 -8.17 24.69 19.54
N VAL A 532 -7.68 24.60 18.30
CA VAL A 532 -8.43 24.22 17.10
C VAL A 532 -7.90 22.87 16.61
N PRO A 533 -8.76 21.89 16.26
CA PRO A 533 -8.33 20.65 15.63
C PRO A 533 -7.42 20.95 14.43
N LEU A 534 -6.39 20.13 14.24
CA LEU A 534 -5.60 20.20 13.01
C LEU A 534 -6.52 19.80 11.85
N ASP A 535 -6.57 20.58 10.79
CA ASP A 535 -7.36 20.25 9.60
C ASP A 535 -6.41 19.61 8.59
N PHE A 536 -6.17 18.29 8.71
CA PHE A 536 -5.22 17.64 7.83
C PHE A 536 -5.85 17.39 6.46
N PRO A 537 -5.13 17.73 5.38
CA PRO A 537 -5.61 17.55 4.04
C PRO A 537 -6.07 16.12 3.69
#